data_AF-A0A7J6P443-F1
#
_entry.id   AF-A0A7J6P443-F1
#
_cell.length_a   1.000
_cell.length_b   1.000
_cell.length_c   1.000
_cell.angle_alpha   90.00
_cell.angle_beta   90.00
_cell.angle_gamma   90.00
#
_symmetry.space_group_name_H-M   'P 1'
#
loop_
_entity.id
_entity.type
_entity.pdbx_description
1 polymer ?
#
loop_
_entity_poly.entity_id
_entity_poly.type
_entity_poly.pdbx_seq_one_letter_code
_entity_poly.pdbx_strand_id
1 'polypeptide(L)'
;VADDLEEWEWLDMATRAIIIELSTLNPNINMVVSTRLIFEFGPDGSVGVKREHTPLPVDQMSLPVMLDSGSYLSLFVYQIVITGQFLAFMFYFIVNLYRTGLVRFFKYIWNIVDFIIITLFFTYLSERLKFLSVLDEEPSLRPELLPLPQAVFMPYSVFRDSLMSSRNAFSLLTLIVWLKLLKYM
;
A
#
# COMPACT_ATOMS: atom_id res chain seq x y z
N VAL A 1 8.86 32.79 -11.64
CA VAL A 1 8.20 31.52 -12.03
C VAL A 1 6.69 31.62 -11.93
N ALA A 2 6.09 31.91 -10.76
CA ALA A 2 4.64 32.09 -10.68
C ALA A 2 4.16 33.28 -11.55
N ASP A 3 4.86 34.41 -11.43
CA ASP A 3 4.57 35.63 -12.21
C ASP A 3 4.72 35.40 -13.73
N ASP A 4 5.70 34.60 -14.14
CA ASP A 4 5.92 34.26 -15.56
C ASP A 4 4.80 33.33 -16.11
N LEU A 5 4.32 32.40 -15.28
CA LEU A 5 3.20 31.49 -15.65
C LEU A 5 1.87 32.24 -15.79
N GLU A 6 1.70 33.30 -15.00
CA GLU A 6 0.55 34.21 -15.12
C GLU A 6 0.64 35.04 -16.40
N GLU A 7 1.83 35.57 -16.73
CA GLU A 7 2.08 36.31 -17.99
C GLU A 7 1.82 35.45 -19.23
N TRP A 8 2.06 34.14 -19.15
CA TRP A 8 1.83 33.20 -20.25
C TRP A 8 0.40 32.67 -20.37
N GLU A 9 -0.53 33.15 -19.53
CA GLU A 9 -1.91 32.63 -19.46
C GLU A 9 -1.94 31.09 -19.38
N TRP A 10 -1.04 30.50 -18.56
CA TRP A 10 -0.88 29.05 -18.47
C TRP A 10 -2.19 28.33 -18.09
N LEU A 11 -3.11 29.03 -17.43
CA LEU A 11 -4.45 28.58 -17.12
C LEU A 11 -5.46 29.30 -18.01
N ASP A 12 -6.15 28.52 -18.84
CA ASP A 12 -7.18 29.01 -19.76
C ASP A 12 -8.58 28.50 -19.36
N MET A 13 -9.62 28.97 -20.06
CA MET A 13 -11.01 28.50 -19.86
C MET A 13 -11.21 27.02 -20.25
N ALA A 14 -10.26 26.41 -20.98
CA ALA A 14 -10.32 25.01 -21.35
C ALA A 14 -9.71 24.09 -20.28
N THR A 15 -8.94 24.65 -19.33
CA THR A 15 -8.27 23.89 -18.28
C THR A 15 -9.29 23.22 -17.37
N ARG A 16 -9.27 21.88 -17.34
CA ARG A 16 -10.23 21.08 -16.57
C ARG A 16 -9.72 20.68 -15.20
N ALA A 17 -8.42 20.51 -15.03
CA ALA A 17 -7.84 20.22 -13.75
C ALA A 17 -6.38 20.65 -13.67
N ILE A 18 -5.97 21.15 -12.49
CA ILE A 18 -4.57 21.34 -12.13
C ILE A 18 -4.23 20.33 -11.06
N ILE A 19 -3.14 19.61 -11.26
CA ILE A 19 -2.63 18.64 -10.29
C ILE A 19 -1.27 19.12 -9.81
N ILE A 20 -1.13 19.33 -8.51
CA ILE A 20 0.14 19.64 -7.87
C ILE A 20 0.51 18.43 -7.02
N GLU A 21 1.62 17.79 -7.34
CA GLU A 21 2.16 16.68 -6.55
C GLU A 21 3.46 17.11 -5.88
N LEU A 22 3.55 16.86 -4.58
CA LEU A 22 4.72 17.16 -3.76
C LEU A 22 5.00 16.00 -2.82
N SER A 23 6.28 15.68 -2.66
CA SER A 23 6.75 14.57 -1.82
C SER A 23 7.63 15.15 -0.73
N THR A 24 7.23 14.94 0.53
CA THR A 24 7.97 15.42 1.70
C THR A 24 8.53 14.25 2.49
N LEU A 25 9.82 14.28 2.80
CA LEU A 25 10.46 13.31 3.68
C LEU A 25 10.52 13.86 5.10
N ASN A 26 10.04 13.08 6.07
CA ASN A 26 10.30 13.32 7.48
C ASN A 26 11.40 12.37 7.97
N PRO A 27 12.64 12.86 8.16
CA PRO A 27 13.78 12.01 8.55
C PRO A 27 13.67 11.49 9.99
N ASN A 28 12.92 12.15 10.87
CA ASN A 28 12.79 11.73 12.28
C ASN A 28 12.03 10.41 12.44
N ILE A 29 11.08 10.15 11.53
CA ILE A 29 10.23 8.93 11.53
C ILE A 29 10.44 8.08 10.27
N ASN A 30 11.44 8.42 9.46
CA ASN A 30 11.77 7.77 8.19
C ASN A 30 10.56 7.52 7.27
N MET A 31 9.73 8.54 7.08
CA MET A 31 8.49 8.45 6.30
C MET A 31 8.44 9.51 5.22
N VAL A 32 8.18 9.08 3.99
CA VAL A 32 7.83 9.95 2.87
C VAL A 32 6.32 10.12 2.84
N VAL A 33 5.85 11.32 2.56
CA VAL A 33 4.43 11.59 2.31
C VAL A 33 4.31 12.21 0.94
N SER A 34 3.67 11.49 0.02
CA SER A 34 3.24 12.05 -1.27
C SER A 34 1.90 12.74 -1.07
N THR A 35 1.86 14.03 -1.34
CA THR A 35 0.66 14.87 -1.29
C THR A 35 0.30 15.29 -2.69
N ARG A 36 -0.94 14.98 -3.10
CA ARG A 36 -1.51 15.36 -4.37
C ARG A 36 -2.69 16.31 -4.13
N LEU A 37 -2.58 17.52 -4.65
CA LEU A 37 -3.64 18.51 -4.67
C LEU A 37 -4.23 18.55 -6.07
N ILE A 38 -5.53 18.32 -6.18
CA ILE A 38 -6.26 18.31 -7.44
C ILE A 38 -7.28 19.45 -7.37
N PHE A 39 -7.15 20.41 -8.27
CA PHE A 39 -8.11 21.49 -8.48
C PHE A 39 -8.86 21.19 -9.77
N GLU A 40 -10.12 20.81 -9.68
CA GLU A 40 -10.97 20.50 -10.82
C GLU A 40 -11.86 21.70 -11.14
N PHE A 41 -11.91 22.11 -12.41
CA PHE A 41 -12.71 23.22 -12.88
C PHE A 41 -13.98 22.70 -13.55
N GLY A 42 -15.11 22.96 -12.90
CA GLY A 42 -16.43 22.60 -13.40
C GLY A 42 -16.82 23.41 -14.65
N PRO A 43 -17.75 22.88 -15.47
CA PRO A 43 -18.26 23.58 -16.65
C PRO A 43 -19.02 24.88 -16.33
N ASP A 44 -19.42 25.06 -15.07
CA ASP A 44 -20.06 26.25 -14.52
C ASP A 44 -19.05 27.28 -13.95
N GLY A 45 -17.75 27.00 -14.02
CA GLY A 45 -16.70 27.82 -13.40
C GLY A 45 -16.50 27.53 -11.90
N SER A 46 -17.14 26.51 -11.35
CA SER A 46 -16.86 26.05 -9.99
C SER A 46 -15.47 25.43 -9.88
N VAL A 47 -14.86 25.49 -8.68
CA VAL A 47 -13.56 24.88 -8.39
C VAL A 47 -13.72 23.82 -7.32
N GLY A 48 -13.60 22.55 -7.70
CA GLY A 48 -13.52 21.42 -6.79
C GLY A 48 -12.09 21.24 -6.29
N VAL A 49 -11.90 21.12 -4.98
CA VAL A 49 -10.58 20.86 -4.38
C VAL A 49 -10.56 19.48 -3.75
N LYS A 50 -9.69 18.61 -4.26
CA LYS A 50 -9.45 17.29 -3.69
C LYS A 50 -8.00 17.18 -3.22
N ARG A 51 -7.81 16.66 -2.01
CA ARG A 51 -6.49 16.49 -1.39
C ARG A 51 -6.31 15.01 -1.09
N GLU A 52 -5.18 14.47 -1.53
CA GLU A 52 -4.83 13.08 -1.30
C GLU A 52 -3.45 13.02 -0.66
N HIS A 53 -3.34 12.27 0.44
CA HIS A 53 -2.08 12.06 1.14
C HIS A 53 -1.79 10.56 1.19
N THR A 54 -0.62 10.18 0.70
CA THR A 54 -0.15 8.80 0.70
C THR A 54 1.12 8.72 1.53
N PRO A 55 1.02 8.34 2.82
CA PRO A 55 2.20 8.10 3.63
C PRO A 55 2.87 6.80 3.17
N LEU A 56 4.19 6.82 3.12
CA LEU A 56 5.07 5.79 2.58
C LEU A 56 6.26 5.65 3.52
N PRO A 57 6.26 4.64 4.41
CA PRO A 57 7.43 4.35 5.24
C PRO A 57 8.61 3.97 4.33
N VAL A 58 9.75 4.63 4.48
CA VAL A 58 10.95 4.37 3.66
C VAL A 58 11.44 2.94 3.87
N ASP A 59 11.27 2.40 5.07
CA ASP A 59 11.64 1.03 5.42
C ASP A 59 10.87 -0.01 4.60
N GLN A 60 9.66 0.33 4.15
CA GLN A 60 8.87 -0.55 3.31
C GLN A 60 9.33 -0.54 1.85
N MET A 61 10.17 0.42 1.43
CA MET A 61 10.58 0.62 0.04
C MET A 61 11.80 -0.19 -0.39
N SER A 62 12.54 -0.84 0.52
CA SER A 62 13.71 -1.62 0.08
C SER A 62 14.09 -2.70 1.07
N LEU A 63 14.22 -3.93 0.57
CA LEU A 63 14.72 -5.08 1.33
C LEU A 63 16.13 -4.87 1.92
N PRO A 64 17.10 -4.25 1.20
CA PRO A 64 18.43 -3.98 1.76
C PRO A 64 18.40 -3.10 3.02
N VAL A 65 17.62 -2.01 3.02
CA VAL A 65 17.50 -1.10 4.18
C VAL A 65 16.89 -1.82 5.39
N MET A 66 15.95 -2.75 5.17
CA MET A 66 15.36 -3.55 6.26
C MET A 66 16.37 -4.51 6.92
N LEU A 67 17.41 -4.94 6.19
CA LEU A 67 18.42 -5.89 6.68
C LEU A 67 19.56 -5.21 7.44
N ASP A 68 19.87 -3.97 7.10
CA ASP A 68 21.04 -3.25 7.64
C ASP A 68 20.77 -2.61 9.02
N SER A 69 19.50 -2.49 9.41
CA SER A 69 19.08 -1.70 10.55
C SER A 69 18.39 -2.58 11.61
N GLY A 70 18.98 -2.64 12.82
CA GLY A 70 18.65 -3.66 13.84
C GLY A 70 17.20 -3.68 14.33
N SER A 71 16.51 -2.54 14.37
CA SER A 71 15.08 -2.48 14.68
C SER A 71 14.21 -3.05 13.55
N TYR A 72 14.61 -2.86 12.30
CA TYR A 72 13.83 -3.26 11.12
C TYR A 72 14.05 -4.72 10.75
N LEU A 73 15.22 -5.27 11.08
CA LEU A 73 15.48 -6.72 11.02
C LEU A 73 14.44 -7.49 11.84
N SER A 74 14.07 -7.00 13.02
CA SER A 74 13.07 -7.65 13.87
C SER A 74 11.68 -7.70 13.23
N LEU A 75 11.27 -6.62 12.56
CA LEU A 75 10.01 -6.56 11.80
C LEU A 75 10.02 -7.51 10.61
N PHE A 76 11.16 -7.60 9.91
CA PHE A 76 11.34 -8.52 8.80
C PHE A 76 11.27 -9.99 9.25
N VAL A 77 11.97 -10.34 10.33
CA VAL A 77 11.89 -11.69 10.93
C VAL A 77 10.45 -12.01 11.35
N TYR A 78 9.76 -11.06 11.98
CA TYR A 78 8.35 -11.25 12.33
C TYR A 78 7.48 -11.51 11.10
N GLN A 79 7.69 -10.77 10.01
CA GLN A 79 6.99 -10.99 8.75
C GLN A 79 7.24 -12.39 8.18
N ILE A 80 8.47 -12.91 8.23
CA ILE A 80 8.80 -14.28 7.81
C ILE A 80 8.04 -15.30 8.67
N VAL A 81 8.08 -15.13 10.00
CA VAL A 81 7.41 -16.04 10.94
C VAL A 81 5.91 -16.08 10.70
N ILE A 82 5.26 -14.92 10.58
CA ILE A 82 3.82 -14.82 10.29
C ILE A 82 3.49 -15.46 8.93
N THR A 83 4.31 -15.22 7.90
CA THR A 83 4.12 -15.86 6.60
C THR A 83 4.21 -17.38 6.70
N GLY A 84 5.18 -17.90 7.46
CA GLY A 84 5.30 -19.33 7.74
C GLY A 84 4.09 -19.92 8.46
N GLN A 85 3.52 -19.19 9.43
CA GLN A 85 2.29 -19.60 10.12
C GLN A 85 1.09 -19.66 9.18
N PHE A 86 0.92 -18.67 8.29
CA PHE A 86 -0.16 -18.67 7.30
C PHE A 86 0.00 -19.79 6.27
N LEU A 87 1.22 -20.15 5.87
CA LEU A 87 1.47 -21.30 5.01
C LEU A 87 1.10 -22.63 5.69
N ALA A 88 1.49 -22.80 6.96
CA ALA A 88 1.08 -23.97 7.74
C ALA A 88 -0.45 -24.04 7.91
N PHE A 89 -1.10 -22.88 8.15
CA PHE A 89 -2.55 -22.78 8.24
C PHE A 89 -3.25 -23.12 6.92
N MET A 90 -2.70 -22.68 5.79
CA MET A 90 -3.18 -23.04 4.46
C MET A 90 -3.05 -24.54 4.18
N PHE A 91 -1.92 -25.15 4.55
CA PHE A 91 -1.75 -26.60 4.45
C PHE A 91 -2.80 -27.36 5.28
N TYR A 92 -3.02 -26.94 6.54
CA TYR A 92 -4.05 -27.51 7.40
C TYR A 92 -5.47 -27.37 6.80
N PHE A 93 -5.78 -26.19 6.23
CA PHE A 93 -7.04 -25.94 5.55
C PHE A 93 -7.26 -26.90 4.37
N ILE A 94 -6.24 -27.11 3.53
CA ILE A 94 -6.30 -28.04 2.39
C ILE A 94 -6.53 -29.48 2.85
N VAL A 95 -5.80 -29.94 3.87
CA VAL A 95 -5.95 -31.30 4.41
C VAL A 95 -7.37 -31.50 4.95
N ASN A 96 -7.92 -30.52 5.68
CA ASN A 96 -9.28 -30.59 6.20
C ASN A 96 -10.33 -30.58 5.08
N LEU A 97 -10.11 -29.79 4.04
CA LEU A 97 -10.97 -29.74 2.86
C LEU A 97 -11.01 -31.11 2.15
N TYR A 98 -9.85 -31.74 1.98
CA TYR A 98 -9.73 -33.06 1.35
C TYR A 98 -10.42 -34.17 2.18
N ARG A 99 -10.25 -34.16 3.50
CA ARG A 99 -10.84 -35.16 4.40
C ARG A 99 -12.37 -35.05 4.53
N THR A 100 -12.90 -33.82 4.53
CA THR A 100 -14.33 -33.57 4.79
C THR A 100 -15.17 -33.56 3.51
N GLY A 101 -14.54 -33.24 2.38
CA GLY A 101 -15.20 -32.99 1.10
C GLY A 101 -15.79 -31.57 1.00
N LEU A 102 -15.75 -30.99 -0.21
CA LEU A 102 -16.11 -29.58 -0.50
C LEU A 102 -17.48 -29.16 0.07
N VAL A 103 -18.53 -29.94 -0.22
CA VAL A 103 -19.91 -29.56 0.11
C VAL A 103 -20.17 -29.56 1.61
N ARG A 104 -19.59 -30.52 2.35
CA ARG A 104 -19.77 -30.60 3.80
C ARG A 104 -18.90 -29.59 4.52
N PHE A 105 -17.72 -29.28 3.96
CA PHE A 105 -16.79 -28.31 4.51
C PHE A 105 -17.36 -26.88 4.52
N PHE A 106 -17.95 -26.42 3.41
CA PHE A 106 -18.48 -25.06 3.31
C PHE A 106 -19.84 -24.84 3.99
N LYS A 107 -20.51 -25.90 4.47
CA LYS A 107 -21.72 -25.74 5.29
C LYS A 107 -21.44 -25.12 6.66
N TYR A 108 -20.19 -25.23 7.13
CA TYR A 108 -19.79 -24.68 8.42
C TYR A 108 -19.26 -23.25 8.24
N ILE A 109 -19.95 -22.27 8.81
CA ILE A 109 -19.66 -20.84 8.60
C ILE A 109 -18.20 -20.46 8.91
N TRP A 110 -17.61 -21.11 9.92
CA TRP A 110 -16.24 -20.83 10.33
C TRP A 110 -15.19 -21.29 9.31
N ASN A 111 -15.50 -22.27 8.48
CA ASN A 111 -14.63 -22.69 7.39
C ASN A 111 -14.66 -21.68 6.23
N ILE A 112 -15.80 -21.00 6.02
CA ILE A 112 -15.90 -19.87 5.09
C ILE A 112 -15.05 -18.71 5.60
N VAL A 113 -15.12 -18.41 6.90
CA VAL A 113 -14.28 -17.38 7.54
C VAL A 113 -12.79 -17.70 7.36
N ASP A 114 -12.38 -18.97 7.55
CA ASP A 114 -10.98 -19.40 7.35
C ASP A 114 -10.54 -19.22 5.90
N PHE A 115 -11.42 -19.54 4.94
CA PHE A 115 -11.16 -19.30 3.52
C PHE A 115 -10.94 -17.81 3.23
N ILE A 116 -11.80 -16.92 3.75
CA ILE A 116 -11.68 -15.47 3.56
C ILE A 116 -10.36 -14.94 4.16
N ILE A 117 -9.99 -15.41 5.35
CA ILE A 117 -8.72 -15.05 6.01
C ILE A 117 -7.53 -15.42 5.13
N ILE A 118 -7.50 -16.65 4.60
CA ILE A 118 -6.42 -17.13 3.72
C ILE A 118 -6.38 -16.29 2.44
N THR A 119 -7.53 -16.05 1.80
CA THR A 119 -7.61 -15.25 0.57
C THR A 119 -7.09 -13.83 0.79
N LEU A 120 -7.55 -13.14 1.85
CA LEU A 120 -7.11 -11.78 2.16
C LEU A 120 -5.60 -11.71 2.46
N PHE A 121 -5.05 -12.72 3.13
CA PHE A 121 -3.60 -12.78 3.37
C PHE A 121 -2.81 -12.89 2.06
N PHE A 122 -3.22 -13.75 1.13
CA PHE A 122 -2.55 -13.87 -0.17
C PHE A 122 -2.73 -12.63 -1.06
N THR A 123 -3.88 -11.95 -0.99
CA THR A 123 -4.08 -10.66 -1.65
C THR A 123 -3.15 -9.59 -1.08
N TYR A 124 -3.02 -9.51 0.25
CA TYR A 124 -2.06 -8.60 0.88
C TYR A 124 -0.61 -8.90 0.44
N LEU A 125 -0.22 -10.18 0.43
CA LEU A 125 1.12 -10.58 0.05
C LEU A 125 1.42 -10.29 -1.42
N SER A 126 0.46 -10.51 -2.33
CA SER A 126 0.66 -10.24 -3.76
C SER A 126 0.81 -8.75 -4.06
N GLU A 127 0.00 -7.89 -3.45
CA GLU A 127 0.15 -6.43 -3.57
C GLU A 127 1.50 -5.97 -2.98
N ARG A 128 1.95 -6.58 -1.89
CA ARG A 128 3.27 -6.28 -1.31
C ARG A 128 4.43 -6.65 -2.25
N LEU A 129 4.33 -7.80 -2.92
CA LEU A 129 5.34 -8.23 -3.90
C LEU A 129 5.35 -7.35 -5.16
N LYS A 130 4.17 -6.97 -5.67
CA LYS A 130 4.05 -6.02 -6.79
C LYS A 130 4.68 -4.66 -6.45
N PHE A 131 4.44 -4.18 -5.23
CA PHE A 131 5.04 -2.93 -4.77
C PHE A 131 6.58 -3.01 -4.79
N LEU A 132 7.15 -4.13 -4.33
CA LEU A 132 8.61 -4.33 -4.36
C LEU A 132 9.17 -4.49 -5.77
N SER A 133 8.46 -5.15 -6.69
CA SER A 133 8.93 -5.32 -8.07
C SER A 133 8.99 -4.00 -8.82
N VAL A 134 7.97 -3.15 -8.67
CA VAL A 134 7.93 -1.84 -9.33
C VAL A 134 9.02 -0.89 -8.78
N LEU A 135 9.35 -1.00 -7.49
CA LEU A 135 10.47 -0.24 -6.90
C LEU A 135 11.85 -0.67 -7.42
N ASP A 136 12.01 -1.93 -7.81
CA ASP A 136 13.26 -2.41 -8.41
C ASP A 136 13.40 -1.96 -9.87
N GLU A 137 12.27 -1.93 -10.59
CA GLU A 137 12.17 -1.52 -12.00
C GLU A 137 12.40 -0.01 -12.22
N GLU A 138 12.03 0.85 -11.26
CA GLU A 138 12.11 2.31 -11.37
C GLU A 138 13.28 2.89 -10.55
N PRO A 139 14.45 3.20 -11.17
CA PRO A 139 15.63 3.68 -10.45
C PRO A 139 15.38 5.01 -9.73
N SER A 140 14.47 5.83 -10.26
CA SER A 140 14.10 7.15 -9.74
C SER A 140 13.40 7.11 -8.37
N LEU A 141 12.85 5.95 -7.99
CA LEU A 141 12.05 5.75 -6.77
C LEU A 141 12.84 5.06 -5.65
N ARG A 142 14.13 4.81 -5.87
CA ARG A 142 14.99 4.15 -4.89
C ARG A 142 15.19 5.02 -3.65
N PRO A 143 15.08 4.44 -2.44
CA PRO A 143 15.22 5.21 -1.20
C PRO A 143 16.62 5.80 -1.01
N GLU A 144 17.64 5.27 -1.69
CA GLU A 144 19.01 5.79 -1.72
C GLU A 144 19.13 7.17 -2.37
N LEU A 145 18.13 7.57 -3.19
CA LEU A 145 18.09 8.88 -3.83
C LEU A 145 17.44 9.96 -2.94
N LEU A 146 16.75 9.58 -1.85
CA LEU A 146 16.10 10.49 -0.91
C LEU A 146 17.02 11.55 -0.26
N PRO A 147 18.29 11.24 0.12
CA PRO A 147 19.19 12.23 0.71
C PRO A 147 19.91 13.10 -0.33
N LEU A 148 19.80 12.79 -1.63
CA LEU A 148 20.52 13.53 -2.67
C LEU A 148 19.74 14.82 -3.03
N PRO A 149 20.41 15.97 -3.17
CA PRO A 149 19.79 17.25 -3.54
C PRO A 149 19.41 17.31 -5.04
N GLN A 150 19.03 16.18 -5.63
CA GLN A 150 18.80 16.09 -7.07
C GLN A 150 17.37 16.55 -7.41
N ALA A 151 17.29 17.50 -8.34
CA ALA A 151 16.12 18.22 -8.82
C ALA A 151 15.09 17.35 -9.58
N VAL A 152 15.00 16.06 -9.30
CA VAL A 152 14.16 15.10 -10.03
C VAL A 152 12.95 14.75 -9.18
N PHE A 153 11.78 15.05 -9.72
CA PHE A 153 10.50 14.68 -9.13
C PHE A 153 10.36 13.16 -9.04
N MET A 154 10.02 12.66 -7.85
CA MET A 154 9.77 11.23 -7.60
C MET A 154 8.26 10.96 -7.61
N PRO A 155 7.73 10.21 -8.60
CA PRO A 155 6.30 9.99 -8.78
C PRO A 155 5.77 8.89 -7.84
N TYR A 156 5.75 9.15 -6.54
CA TYR A 156 5.23 8.21 -5.54
C TYR A 156 3.71 7.96 -5.66
N SER A 157 2.98 8.82 -6.38
CA SER A 157 1.56 8.62 -6.67
C SER A 157 1.25 7.33 -7.44
N VAL A 158 2.20 6.80 -8.21
CA VAL A 158 2.03 5.55 -8.98
C VAL A 158 1.72 4.36 -8.06
N PHE A 159 2.26 4.34 -6.85
CA PHE A 159 2.08 3.25 -5.90
C PHE A 159 0.79 3.35 -5.08
N ARG A 160 0.08 4.47 -5.18
CA ARG A 160 -1.04 4.78 -4.29
C ARG A 160 -2.07 3.66 -4.29
N ASP A 161 -2.51 3.23 -5.46
CA ASP A 161 -3.62 2.28 -5.57
C ASP A 161 -3.25 0.91 -5.00
N SER A 162 -2.04 0.42 -5.27
CA SER A 162 -1.53 -0.83 -4.70
C SER A 162 -1.35 -0.74 -3.18
N LEU A 163 -0.83 0.38 -2.66
CA LEU A 163 -0.68 0.60 -1.22
C LEU A 163 -2.01 0.70 -0.50
N MET A 164 -2.97 1.45 -1.05
CA MET A 164 -4.30 1.59 -0.47
C MET A 164 -5.03 0.25 -0.49
N SER A 165 -4.93 -0.50 -1.60
CA SER A 165 -5.46 -1.87 -1.70
C SER A 165 -4.85 -2.80 -0.65
N SER A 166 -3.52 -2.81 -0.52
CA SER A 166 -2.79 -3.61 0.47
C SER A 166 -3.20 -3.27 1.91
N ARG A 167 -3.31 -1.97 2.24
CA ARG A 167 -3.77 -1.50 3.56
C ARG A 167 -5.20 -1.90 3.86
N ASN A 168 -6.09 -1.78 2.89
CA ASN A 168 -7.49 -2.18 3.04
C ASN A 168 -7.61 -3.70 3.25
N ALA A 169 -6.87 -4.50 2.47
CA ALA A 169 -6.81 -5.95 2.62
C ALA A 169 -6.29 -6.35 4.01
N PHE A 170 -5.21 -5.71 4.48
CA PHE A 170 -4.66 -5.95 5.81
C PHE A 170 -5.62 -5.55 6.93
N SER A 171 -6.29 -4.40 6.82
CA SER A 171 -7.28 -3.94 7.80
C SER A 171 -8.45 -4.91 7.92
N LEU A 172 -9.01 -5.37 6.79
CA LEU A 172 -10.07 -6.37 6.76
C LEU A 172 -9.58 -7.71 7.31
N LEU A 173 -8.37 -8.14 6.98
CA LEU A 173 -7.77 -9.36 7.52
C LEU A 173 -7.70 -9.30 9.05
N THR A 174 -7.18 -8.21 9.62
CA THR A 174 -7.10 -8.03 11.08
C THR A 174 -8.49 -8.11 11.72
N LEU A 175 -9.49 -7.43 11.16
CA LEU A 175 -10.87 -7.46 11.66
C LEU A 175 -11.45 -8.88 11.68
N ILE A 176 -11.27 -9.65 10.59
CA ILE A 176 -11.84 -11.00 10.47
C ILE A 176 -11.08 -12.00 11.36
N VAL A 177 -9.77 -11.83 11.54
CA VAL A 177 -8.98 -12.64 12.49
C VAL A 177 -9.48 -12.42 13.92
N TRP A 178 -9.80 -11.17 14.31
CA TRP A 178 -10.42 -10.90 15.61
C TRP A 178 -11.81 -11.54 15.73
N LEU A 179 -12.64 -11.48 14.68
CA LEU A 179 -13.94 -12.16 14.66
C LEU A 179 -13.79 -13.68 14.84
N LYS A 180 -12.74 -14.28 14.29
CA LYS A 180 -12.47 -15.73 14.40
C LYS A 180 -12.23 -16.18 15.83
N LEU A 181 -11.71 -15.31 16.71
CA LEU A 181 -11.51 -15.63 18.12
C LEU A 181 -12.81 -16.02 18.84
N LEU A 182 -13.96 -15.47 18.41
CA LEU A 182 -15.28 -15.80 18.96
C LEU A 182 -15.66 -17.27 18.78
N LYS A 183 -15.01 -18.01 17.87
CA LYS A 183 -15.21 -19.46 17.73
C LYS A 183 -14.74 -20.23 18.97
N TYR A 184 -13.77 -19.67 19.71
CA TYR A 184 -13.06 -20.34 20.80
C TYR A 184 -13.47 -19.83 22.19
N MET A 185 -14.36 -18.84 22.25
CA MET A 185 -15.02 -18.38 23.46
C MET A 185 -16.32 -19.15 23.66
#